data_AF-A0A954KIN0-F1
#
_entry.id   AF-A0A954KIN0-F1
#
_cell.length_a   1.000
_cell.length_b   1.000
_cell.length_c   1.000
_cell.angle_alpha   90.00
_cell.angle_beta   90.00
_cell.angle_gamma   90.00
#
_symmetry.space_group_name_H-M   'P 1'
#
loop_
_entity.id
_entity.type
_entity.pdbx_description
1 polymer ?
#
loop_
_entity_poly.entity_id
_entity_poly.type
_entity_poly.pdbx_seq_one_letter_code
_entity_poly.pdbx_strand_id
1 'polypeptide(L)'
;WIEKVDVPNGVGEDRILFQKDGTALCLLRHETGTKQGLLGTSAAPYKEWSWTELNLRIGGPNMIELPDGRILAATRLYAPKTRTSLAWLDVDAGTLTECLTLPSGGDTSYPGMVLHNGILWVSYYSSHEEKTCIYLAKVKL
;
A
#
# COMPACT_ATOMS: atom_id res chain seq x y z
N TRP A 1 10.44 -4.88 23.70
CA TRP A 1 9.35 -5.54 22.96
C TRP A 1 8.14 -4.63 22.96
N ILE A 2 7.45 -4.52 21.82
CA ILE A 2 6.19 -3.77 21.69
C ILE A 2 5.09 -4.82 21.57
N GLU A 3 4.19 -4.88 22.54
CA GLU A 3 3.09 -5.86 22.55
C GLU A 3 1.84 -5.35 21.83
N LYS A 4 1.65 -4.03 21.84
CA LYS A 4 0.51 -3.38 21.22
C LYS A 4 0.93 -2.02 20.66
N VAL A 5 0.49 -1.75 19.44
CA VAL A 5 0.52 -0.42 18.84
C VAL A 5 -0.83 0.24 19.08
N ASP A 6 -0.83 1.51 19.45
CA ASP A 6 -2.06 2.29 19.54
C ASP A 6 -2.50 2.66 18.12
N VAL A 7 -3.41 1.87 17.56
CA VAL A 7 -3.95 2.00 16.20
C VAL A 7 -5.48 2.09 16.29
N PRO A 8 -6.14 2.86 15.39
CA PRO A 8 -7.59 2.91 15.36
C PRO A 8 -8.24 1.53 15.25
N ASN A 9 -9.44 1.38 15.83
CA ASN A 9 -10.21 0.13 15.74
C ASN A 9 -10.64 -0.18 14.31
N GLY A 10 -10.94 -1.45 14.02
CA GLY A 10 -11.49 -1.88 12.73
C GLY A 10 -10.47 -1.96 11.59
N VAL A 11 -9.19 -1.87 11.94
CA VAL A 11 -8.07 -2.06 11.03
C VAL A 11 -7.68 -3.53 10.92
N GLY A 12 -6.97 -3.89 9.84
CA GLY A 12 -6.54 -5.27 9.60
C GLY A 12 -5.17 -5.33 8.94
N GLU A 13 -5.15 -5.54 7.63
CA GLU A 13 -3.92 -5.73 6.86
C GLU A 13 -3.07 -4.48 6.76
N ASP A 14 -1.76 -4.64 6.89
CA ASP A 14 -0.81 -3.55 6.86
C ASP A 14 0.47 -3.86 6.08
N ARG A 15 1.23 -2.80 5.80
CA ARG A 15 2.61 -2.86 5.34
C ARG A 15 3.42 -1.81 6.08
N ILE A 16 4.48 -2.24 6.75
CA ILE A 16 5.50 -1.36 7.30
C ILE A 16 6.67 -1.20 6.31
N LEU A 17 7.12 0.05 6.15
CA LEU A 17 8.33 0.44 5.43
C LEU A 17 9.23 1.22 6.39
N PHE A 18 10.46 0.75 6.58
CA PHE A 18 11.49 1.46 7.35
C PHE A 18 12.35 2.28 6.39
N GLN A 19 12.35 3.59 6.58
CA GLN A 19 13.14 4.54 5.81
C GLN A 19 14.58 4.60 6.32
N LYS A 20 15.48 5.17 5.51
CA LYS A 20 16.92 5.27 5.83
C LYS A 20 17.22 6.09 7.08
N ASP A 21 16.38 7.06 7.41
CA ASP A 21 16.50 7.90 8.60
C ASP A 21 16.02 7.21 9.89
N GLY A 22 15.48 5.99 9.78
CA GLY A 22 14.91 5.23 10.90
C GLY A 22 13.43 5.54 11.17
N THR A 23 12.77 6.34 10.33
CA THR A 23 11.32 6.51 10.38
C THR A 23 10.63 5.26 9.84
N ALA A 24 9.60 4.79 10.55
CA ALA A 24 8.71 3.73 10.10
C ALA A 24 7.41 4.34 9.58
N LEU A 25 7.03 3.94 8.36
CA LEU A 25 5.73 4.22 7.76
C LEU A 25 4.90 2.95 7.78
N CYS A 26 3.62 3.05 8.12
CA CYS A 26 2.69 1.92 8.11
C CYS A 26 1.46 2.26 7.26
N LEU A 27 1.31 1.59 6.12
CA LEU A 27 0.14 1.71 5.26
C LEU A 27 -0.87 0.63 5.62
N LEU A 28 -2.08 1.03 6.00
CA LEU A 28 -2.94 0.18 6.79
C LEU A 28 -4.39 0.21 6.31
N ARG A 29 -4.97 -0.97 6.10
CA ARG A 29 -6.34 -1.18 5.63
C ARG A 29 -7.31 -0.99 6.78
N HIS A 30 -8.38 -0.25 6.53
CA HIS A 30 -9.44 0.03 7.48
C HIS A 30 -10.80 -0.46 6.95
N GLU A 31 -11.57 -1.18 7.77
CA GLU A 31 -12.84 -1.79 7.36
C GLU A 31 -14.08 -1.22 8.06
N THR A 32 -13.88 -0.28 9.00
CA THR A 32 -14.96 0.41 9.70
C THR A 32 -14.96 1.92 9.42
N GLY A 33 -16.02 2.63 9.84
CA GLY A 33 -16.13 4.08 9.62
C GLY A 33 -16.09 4.47 8.13
N THR A 34 -15.25 5.46 7.80
CA THR A 34 -15.02 5.95 6.42
C THR A 34 -14.42 4.88 5.50
N LYS A 35 -13.76 3.86 6.08
CA LYS A 35 -12.97 2.82 5.40
C LYS A 35 -11.82 3.37 4.56
N GLN A 36 -11.46 4.64 4.70
CA GLN A 36 -10.26 5.16 4.06
C GLN A 36 -9.03 4.50 4.69
N GLY A 37 -7.97 4.33 3.90
CA GLY A 37 -6.71 3.80 4.44
C GLY A 37 -6.12 4.73 5.50
N LEU A 38 -5.22 4.19 6.30
CA LEU A 38 -4.46 4.96 7.28
C LEU A 38 -2.97 4.91 6.91
N LEU A 39 -2.29 6.04 7.11
CA LEU A 39 -0.84 6.13 7.11
C LEU A 39 -0.37 6.41 8.54
N GLY A 40 0.31 5.44 9.13
CA GLY A 40 1.00 5.57 10.40
C GLY A 40 2.43 6.03 10.20
N THR A 41 2.91 6.90 11.08
CA THR A 41 4.31 7.31 11.15
C THR A 41 4.84 7.12 12.57
N SER A 42 6.08 6.64 12.70
CA SER A 42 6.72 6.46 14.00
C SER A 42 8.25 6.49 13.88
N ALA A 43 8.91 7.09 14.85
CA ALA A 43 10.36 7.04 14.99
C ALA A 43 10.77 5.95 15.98
N ALA A 44 11.99 5.44 15.89
CA ALA A 44 12.55 4.55 16.92
C ALA A 44 12.40 5.18 18.32
N PRO A 45 11.96 4.43 19.35
CA PRO A 45 11.82 2.97 19.41
C PRO A 45 10.43 2.43 18.98
N TYR A 46 9.70 3.14 18.12
CA TYR A 46 8.43 2.76 17.48
C TYR A 46 7.23 2.55 18.41
N LYS A 47 7.27 3.16 19.59
CA LYS A 47 6.22 3.02 20.62
C LYS A 47 5.03 3.94 20.40
N GLU A 48 5.27 5.10 19.79
CA GLU A 48 4.27 6.14 19.59
C GLU A 48 4.06 6.32 18.09
N TRP A 49 2.80 6.23 17.67
CA TRP A 49 2.42 6.32 16.27
C TRP A 49 1.47 7.49 16.07
N SER A 50 1.71 8.25 15.00
CA SER A 50 0.77 9.26 14.51
C SER A 50 0.08 8.72 13.28
N TRP A 51 -1.25 8.78 13.24
CA TRP A 51 -2.07 8.20 12.17
C TRP A 51 -2.79 9.30 11.39
N THR A 52 -2.65 9.26 10.07
CA THR A 52 -3.34 10.15 9.13
C THR A 52 -4.29 9.34 8.28
N GLU A 53 -5.54 9.80 8.13
CA GLU A 53 -6.49 9.22 7.19
C GLU A 53 -6.13 9.60 5.75
N LEU A 54 -6.11 8.60 4.87
CA LEU A 54 -5.81 8.79 3.45
C LEU A 54 -7.02 9.28 2.67
N ASN A 55 -6.78 9.83 1.49
CA ASN A 55 -7.81 10.19 0.52
C ASN A 55 -8.48 8.98 -0.18
N LEU A 56 -7.96 7.76 -0.01
CA LEU A 56 -8.42 6.57 -0.72
C LEU A 56 -8.60 5.35 0.19
N ARG A 57 -9.64 4.56 -0.10
CA ARG A 57 -9.84 3.24 0.46
C ARG A 57 -8.89 2.26 -0.23
N ILE A 58 -8.17 1.52 0.59
CA ILE A 58 -7.13 0.58 0.16
C ILE A 58 -7.40 -0.83 0.69
N GLY A 59 -6.75 -1.84 0.10
CA GLY A 59 -6.81 -3.22 0.58
C GLY A 59 -5.64 -4.04 0.05
N GLY A 60 -5.11 -4.97 0.85
CA GLY A 60 -3.86 -5.66 0.56
C GLY A 60 -2.69 -4.69 0.27
N PRO A 61 -2.40 -3.72 1.16
CA PRO A 61 -1.38 -2.70 0.88
C PRO A 61 0.03 -3.30 0.78
N ASN A 62 0.84 -2.71 -0.08
CA ASN A 62 2.29 -2.89 -0.11
C ASN A 62 2.97 -1.55 -0.44
N MET A 63 4.24 -1.40 -0.09
CA MET A 63 5.03 -0.19 -0.27
C MET A 63 6.49 -0.54 -0.57
N ILE A 64 7.13 0.29 -1.39
CA ILE A 64 8.57 0.27 -1.64
C ILE A 64 9.10 1.72 -1.75
N GLU A 65 10.22 1.98 -1.08
CA GLU A 65 11.01 3.21 -1.29
C GLU A 65 11.92 3.02 -2.50
N LEU A 66 11.85 3.96 -3.45
CA LEU A 66 12.70 3.97 -4.64
C LEU A 66 14.07 4.58 -4.34
N PRO A 67 15.09 4.37 -5.21
CA PRO A 67 16.42 4.93 -5.00
C PRO A 67 16.47 6.46 -4.87
N ASP A 68 15.51 7.16 -5.47
CA ASP A 68 15.35 8.61 -5.40
C ASP A 68 14.55 9.10 -4.18
N GLY A 69 14.16 8.19 -3.28
CA GLY A 69 13.43 8.50 -2.05
C GLY A 69 11.92 8.58 -2.21
N ARG A 70 11.37 8.51 -3.43
CA ARG A 70 9.92 8.46 -3.62
C ARG A 70 9.37 7.11 -3.16
N ILE A 71 8.16 7.11 -2.62
CA ILE A 71 7.49 5.88 -2.18
C ILE A 71 6.35 5.55 -3.14
N LEU A 72 6.37 4.30 -3.60
CA LEU A 72 5.31 3.74 -4.40
C LEU A 72 4.53 2.73 -3.56
N ALA A 73 3.21 2.91 -3.50
CA ALA A 73 2.29 1.96 -2.94
C ALA A 73 1.69 1.08 -4.04
N ALA A 74 1.42 -0.18 -3.72
CA ALA A 74 0.59 -1.06 -4.53
C ALA A 74 -0.57 -1.57 -3.68
N THR A 75 -1.80 -1.47 -4.18
CA THR A 75 -3.00 -1.79 -3.39
C THR A 75 -4.18 -2.08 -4.29
N ARG A 76 -5.22 -2.71 -3.74
CA ARG A 76 -6.58 -2.59 -4.27
C ARG A 76 -7.10 -1.17 -4.06
N LEU A 77 -7.65 -0.57 -5.11
CA LEU A 77 -8.50 0.61 -5.05
C LEU A 77 -9.95 0.20 -5.37
N TYR A 78 -10.92 0.86 -4.76
CA TYR A 78 -12.33 0.46 -4.84
C TYR A 78 -13.18 1.33 -5.77
N ALA A 79 -12.84 2.63 -5.88
CA ALA A 79 -13.58 3.60 -6.69
C ALA A 79 -12.71 4.17 -7.83
N PRO A 80 -13.27 4.41 -9.03
CA PRO A 80 -14.67 4.16 -9.42
C PRO A 80 -14.97 2.67 -9.68
N LYS A 81 -13.94 1.83 -9.81
CA LYS A 81 -14.05 0.37 -9.94
C LYS A 81 -12.96 -0.32 -9.15
N THR A 82 -13.25 -1.53 -8.66
CA THR A 82 -12.25 -2.36 -7.99
C THR A 82 -11.12 -2.73 -8.94
N ARG A 83 -9.87 -2.48 -8.52
CA ARG A 83 -8.66 -2.72 -9.32
C ARG A 83 -7.41 -2.79 -8.46
N THR A 84 -6.42 -3.58 -8.85
CA THR A 84 -5.07 -3.51 -8.29
C THR A 84 -4.31 -2.41 -9.02
N SER A 85 -3.63 -1.53 -8.29
CA SER A 85 -2.97 -0.36 -8.87
C SER A 85 -1.73 0.06 -8.11
N LEU A 86 -0.87 0.78 -8.80
CA LEU A 86 0.26 1.51 -8.24
C LEU A 86 -0.14 2.97 -8.01
N ALA A 87 0.27 3.52 -6.87
CA ALA A 87 0.00 4.89 -6.50
C ALA A 87 1.23 5.52 -5.83
N TRP A 88 1.51 6.78 -6.15
CA TRP A 88 2.50 7.56 -5.43
C TRP A 88 1.96 7.90 -4.05
N LEU A 89 2.78 7.66 -3.02
CA LEU A 89 2.48 8.09 -1.65
C LEU A 89 3.13 9.44 -1.38
N ASP A 90 2.30 10.41 -1.04
CA ASP A 90 2.73 11.66 -0.41
C ASP A 90 2.55 11.50 1.10
N VAL A 91 3.69 11.39 1.80
CA VAL A 91 3.72 11.14 3.26
C VAL A 91 3.22 12.36 4.03
N ASP A 92 3.62 13.55 3.61
CA ASP A 92 3.30 14.80 4.31
C ASP A 92 1.82 15.15 4.18
N ALA A 93 1.27 14.97 2.98
CA ALA A 93 -0.15 15.21 2.73
C ALA A 93 -1.04 14.05 3.20
N GLY A 94 -0.47 12.86 3.43
CA GLY A 94 -1.24 11.65 3.70
C GLY A 94 -2.14 11.28 2.53
N THR A 95 -1.63 11.32 1.30
CA THR A 95 -2.43 11.04 0.10
C THR A 95 -1.78 10.03 -0.84
N LEU A 96 -2.63 9.30 -1.55
CA LEU A 96 -2.28 8.41 -2.63
C LEU A 96 -2.76 8.98 -3.96
N THR A 97 -1.87 9.04 -4.94
CA THR A 97 -2.20 9.41 -6.32
C THR A 97 -1.95 8.22 -7.23
N GLU A 98 -3.02 7.61 -7.75
CA GLU A 98 -2.92 6.49 -8.70
C GLU A 98 -2.10 6.90 -9.92
N CYS A 99 -1.09 6.10 -10.27
CA CYS A 99 -0.23 6.36 -11.42
C CYS A 99 -0.24 5.22 -12.45
N LEU A 100 -0.65 4.01 -12.06
CA LEU A 100 -0.79 2.89 -12.99
C LEU A 100 -1.84 1.89 -12.51
N THR A 101 -2.85 1.63 -13.33
CA THR A 101 -3.79 0.51 -13.12
C THR A 101 -3.20 -0.77 -13.72
N LEU A 102 -3.19 -1.87 -12.97
CA LEU A 102 -2.81 -3.19 -13.48
C LEU A 102 -4.03 -3.90 -14.09
N PRO A 103 -3.85 -4.84 -15.04
CA PRO A 103 -4.94 -5.71 -15.50
C PRO A 103 -5.68 -6.34 -14.31
N SER A 104 -6.96 -5.99 -14.16
CA SER A 104 -7.73 -6.20 -12.93
C SER A 104 -9.20 -6.44 -13.23
N GLY A 105 -9.84 -7.32 -12.44
CA GLY A 105 -11.26 -7.66 -12.59
C GLY A 105 -11.68 -8.72 -11.58
N GLY A 106 -12.98 -8.75 -11.25
CA GLY A 106 -13.50 -9.57 -10.16
C GLY A 106 -12.79 -9.28 -8.84
N ASP A 107 -12.26 -10.31 -8.20
CA ASP A 107 -11.44 -10.18 -7.00
C ASP A 107 -9.96 -10.04 -7.37
N THR A 108 -9.28 -9.02 -6.85
CA THR A 108 -7.92 -8.64 -7.30
C THR A 108 -7.20 -7.86 -6.21
N SER A 109 -6.00 -8.26 -5.74
CA SER A 109 -5.19 -7.49 -4.77
C SER A 109 -3.85 -8.20 -4.43
N TYR A 110 -3.34 -7.95 -3.21
CA TYR A 110 -2.13 -8.43 -2.56
C TYR A 110 -0.92 -8.38 -3.48
N PRO A 111 -0.61 -7.18 -4.02
CA PRO A 111 0.61 -7.00 -4.78
C PRO A 111 1.85 -7.23 -3.91
N GLY A 112 2.74 -8.08 -4.38
CA GLY A 112 4.15 -8.13 -4.00
C GLY A 112 4.97 -7.26 -4.93
N MET A 113 6.00 -6.57 -4.42
CA MET A 113 6.85 -5.68 -5.23
C MET A 113 8.33 -5.96 -4.98
N VAL A 114 9.12 -5.92 -6.06
CA VAL A 114 10.59 -5.87 -5.99
C VAL A 114 11.15 -5.01 -7.12
N LEU A 115 12.04 -4.07 -6.79
CA LEU A 115 12.80 -3.32 -7.77
C LEU A 115 14.09 -4.07 -8.11
N HIS A 116 14.27 -4.44 -9.38
CA HIS A 116 15.44 -5.18 -9.84
C HIS A 116 15.90 -4.66 -11.20
N ASN A 117 17.18 -4.23 -11.28
CA ASN A 117 17.80 -3.69 -12.50
C ASN A 117 16.97 -2.58 -13.17
N GLY A 118 16.43 -1.64 -12.38
CA GLY A 118 15.64 -0.51 -12.87
C GLY A 118 14.23 -0.86 -13.35
N ILE A 119 13.77 -2.09 -13.12
CA ILE A 119 12.41 -2.54 -13.44
C ILE A 119 11.71 -2.92 -12.14
N LEU A 120 10.53 -2.37 -11.92
CA LEU A 120 9.66 -2.80 -10.83
C LEU A 120 8.89 -4.06 -11.27
N TRP A 121 9.10 -5.14 -10.55
CA TRP A 121 8.33 -6.38 -10.72
C TRP A 121 7.21 -6.41 -9.71
N VAL A 122 6.00 -6.71 -10.18
CA VAL A 122 4.79 -6.71 -9.34
C VAL A 122 4.04 -8.02 -9.55
N SER A 123 3.97 -8.86 -8.51
CA SER A 123 3.15 -10.07 -8.50
C SER A 123 1.82 -9.78 -7.80
N TYR A 124 0.69 -10.18 -8.35
CA TYR A 124 -0.61 -9.94 -7.72
C TYR A 124 -1.64 -10.97 -8.19
N TYR A 125 -2.72 -11.16 -7.43
CA TYR A 125 -3.82 -12.01 -7.91
C TYR A 125 -4.92 -11.19 -8.59
N SER A 126 -5.64 -11.80 -9.52
CA SER A 126 -6.80 -11.19 -10.18
C SER A 126 -7.74 -12.24 -10.80
N SER A 127 -9.01 -11.88 -11.01
CA SER A 127 -10.00 -12.72 -11.70
C SER A 127 -10.47 -12.13 -13.05
N HIS A 128 -9.69 -11.23 -13.66
CA HIS A 128 -10.09 -10.57 -14.92
C HIS A 128 -10.18 -11.51 -16.13
N GLU A 129 -9.52 -12.66 -16.07
CA GLU A 129 -9.58 -13.72 -17.09
C GLU A 129 -10.44 -14.90 -16.61
N GLU A 130 -11.60 -14.58 -16.01
CA GLU A 130 -12.64 -15.51 -15.50
C GLU A 130 -12.26 -16.28 -14.23
N LYS A 131 -11.05 -16.83 -14.15
CA LYS A 131 -10.53 -17.55 -12.98
C LYS A 131 -9.53 -16.70 -12.21
N THR A 132 -9.49 -16.90 -10.89
CA THR A 132 -8.46 -16.27 -10.06
C THR A 132 -7.10 -16.88 -10.37
N CYS A 133 -6.19 -16.05 -10.86
CA CYS A 133 -4.82 -16.41 -11.21
C CYS A 133 -3.83 -15.44 -10.54
N ILE A 134 -2.56 -15.83 -10.51
CA ILE A 134 -1.45 -14.94 -10.15
C ILE A 134 -0.85 -14.38 -11.44
N TYR A 135 -0.67 -13.07 -11.47
CA TYR A 135 -0.09 -12.32 -12.58
C TYR A 135 1.23 -11.69 -12.16
N LEU A 136 2.08 -11.44 -13.14
CA LEU A 136 3.35 -10.74 -12.97
C LEU A 136 3.42 -9.58 -13.97
N ALA A 137 3.56 -8.36 -13.46
CA ALA A 137 3.78 -7.16 -14.26
C ALA A 137 5.23 -6.70 -14.12
N LYS A 138 5.79 -6.20 -15.23
CA LYS A 138 7.07 -5.49 -15.27
C LYS A 138 6.78 -4.03 -15.61
N VAL A 139 7.10 -3.14 -14.69
CA VAL A 139 6.81 -1.71 -14.79
C VAL A 139 8.13 -0.95 -14.88
N LYS A 140 8.25 -0.12 -15.91
CA LYS A 140 9.34 0.84 -16.03
C LYS A 140 8.94 2.10 -15.27
N LEU A 141 9.77 2.49 -14.30
CA LEU A 141 9.57 3.67 -13.46
C LEU A 141 10.06 4.95 -14.15
#